data_AF-A0A9W9U966-F1
#
_entry.id   AF-A0A9W9U966-F1
#
_cell.length_a   1.000
_cell.length_b   1.000
_cell.length_c   1.000
_cell.angle_alpha   90.00
_cell.angle_beta   90.00
_cell.angle_gamma   90.00
#
_symmetry.space_group_name_H-M   'P 1'
#
loop_
_entity.id
_entity.type
_entity.pdbx_description
1 polymer ?
#
loop_
_entity_poly.entity_id
_entity_poly.type
_entity_poly.pdbx_seq_one_letter_code
_entity_poly.pdbx_strand_id
1 'polypeptide(L)'
;MNCPSRNDDTIAHPAWNQSPPPFSPDTTTRNDFNGLANSRVHRRLAAGNSIGTGEDTLSLDLRPHIIGDPDPVKEKTADGEVFATTSGCEPPSRTCGLPHRPFQFQSFFSSSTASCTRRLVKFARFVGPGFLIAVAYIDPGNYATDVAAGAEFKYALLFIVLLSNLFAILLQSLCIKLGSVTGLNLAENCRAHLPRWLVYFLYFLSEAAIIATDIAEVVGSAIALNLLGGIPLVAGCAITLVDVFFLLLFWRPNGSMWGLRLFEFFVMGLVLAVVICFCIQLSLIKNQSVGEVFRGYLPSSAIVQSEGLYQSCGILGATVMPHSLFLGSGVVQSRLKDFDVTEGYVQSTVPLGSTGGEVEYRPSIQAIRSCMKYSIIELSLSLFTFALFVNSAILIVAGSALYDVPGGASADLFGIHKLLSSSISKGAALVFALALLLSGISAGIVCTMAGQMVSEGMLNWSIKPWLRRLITRSISIIPSIIIAAAVGKEGLDKTLTASQVVLSVILPFVSAPLIWFTCFNKYMTVPAEQTSEGDGEVEVEKIGMRNHWALSIIAVLVWLLIAVMNIALLVLVGLGKA
;
A
#
# COMPACT_ATOMS: atom_id res chain seq x y z
N MET A 1 -43.11 -21.94 36.30
CA MET A 1 -44.02 -22.39 35.22
C MET A 1 -44.56 -21.15 34.54
N ASN A 2 -44.10 -20.87 33.32
CA ASN A 2 -44.72 -19.93 32.38
C ASN A 2 -44.20 -20.29 30.99
N CYS A 3 -45.00 -21.01 30.22
CA CYS A 3 -44.75 -21.30 28.82
C CYS A 3 -45.19 -20.08 27.98
N PRO A 4 -44.43 -19.64 26.96
CA PRO A 4 -44.94 -18.68 25.99
C PRO A 4 -46.00 -19.35 25.11
N SER A 5 -47.06 -18.62 24.82
CA SER A 5 -48.18 -19.04 23.98
C SER A 5 -47.72 -19.46 22.59
N ARG A 6 -48.27 -20.59 22.13
CA ARG A 6 -48.09 -21.18 20.81
C ARG A 6 -48.98 -20.43 19.80
N ASN A 7 -48.43 -20.03 18.67
CA ASN A 7 -49.15 -19.33 17.58
C ASN A 7 -49.47 -20.27 16.42
N ASP A 8 -49.84 -21.52 16.71
CA ASP A 8 -50.36 -22.43 15.70
C ASP A 8 -51.89 -22.42 15.80
N ASP A 9 -52.57 -22.48 14.65
CA ASP A 9 -54.03 -22.63 14.46
C ASP A 9 -54.82 -21.37 14.05
N THR A 10 -54.48 -20.75 12.92
CA THR A 10 -55.36 -19.75 12.27
C THR A 10 -56.15 -20.27 11.07
N ILE A 11 -56.20 -21.60 10.84
CA ILE A 11 -56.95 -22.18 9.71
C ILE A 11 -58.32 -22.74 10.14
N ALA A 12 -58.51 -23.10 11.43
CA ALA A 12 -59.74 -23.73 11.90
C ALA A 12 -60.83 -22.75 12.39
N HIS A 13 -60.50 -21.53 12.81
CA HIS A 13 -61.47 -20.58 13.40
C HIS A 13 -61.21 -19.12 12.99
N PRO A 14 -61.81 -18.61 11.89
CA PRO A 14 -61.53 -17.27 11.37
C PRO A 14 -62.13 -16.11 12.21
N ALA A 15 -62.91 -16.40 13.25
CA ALA A 15 -63.57 -15.38 14.08
C ALA A 15 -62.75 -14.96 15.32
N TRP A 16 -61.60 -15.58 15.59
CA TRP A 16 -60.77 -15.31 16.77
C TRP A 16 -59.64 -14.31 16.46
N ASN A 17 -59.98 -13.24 15.75
CA ASN A 17 -59.06 -12.12 15.54
C ASN A 17 -58.95 -11.29 16.83
N GLN A 18 -58.02 -11.67 17.72
CA GLN A 18 -57.59 -10.80 18.81
C GLN A 18 -56.45 -9.90 18.29
N SER A 19 -56.82 -8.87 17.55
CA SER A 19 -55.91 -7.75 17.31
C SER A 19 -55.65 -7.04 18.66
N PRO A 20 -54.39 -6.84 19.09
CA PRO A 20 -54.14 -6.06 20.29
C PRO A 20 -54.55 -4.60 20.07
N PRO A 21 -55.04 -3.90 21.12
CA PRO A 21 -55.47 -2.51 20.99
C PRO A 21 -54.30 -1.59 20.61
N PRO A 22 -54.54 -0.52 19.83
CA PRO A 22 -53.50 0.31 19.19
C PRO A 22 -52.59 1.11 20.15
N PHE A 23 -52.76 0.99 21.47
CA PHE A 23 -52.05 1.75 22.49
C PHE A 23 -51.49 0.89 23.64
N SER A 24 -51.04 -0.34 23.36
CA SER A 24 -50.25 -1.09 24.33
C SER A 24 -48.83 -0.51 24.44
N PRO A 25 -48.35 -0.09 25.63
CA PRO A 25 -47.04 0.53 25.79
C PRO A 25 -45.84 -0.43 25.60
N ASP A 26 -46.08 -1.74 25.47
CA ASP A 26 -45.03 -2.78 25.37
C ASP A 26 -44.50 -3.05 23.94
N THR A 27 -44.92 -2.28 22.93
CA THR A 27 -44.51 -2.48 21.52
C THR A 27 -43.36 -1.60 21.03
N THR A 28 -42.51 -1.08 21.91
CA THR A 28 -41.37 -0.21 21.51
C THR A 28 -40.03 -0.91 21.30
N THR A 29 -39.98 -2.23 21.11
CA THR A 29 -38.67 -2.90 20.95
C THR A 29 -38.49 -3.89 19.81
N ARG A 30 -39.43 -4.02 18.85
CA ARG A 30 -39.25 -5.01 17.78
C ARG A 30 -39.74 -4.69 16.37
N ASN A 31 -40.37 -3.55 16.13
CA ASN A 31 -40.87 -3.23 14.79
C ASN A 31 -39.91 -2.37 13.94
N ASP A 32 -38.69 -2.10 14.44
CA ASP A 32 -37.76 -1.15 13.80
C ASP A 32 -36.55 -1.82 13.10
N PHE A 33 -36.65 -3.11 12.78
CA PHE A 33 -35.65 -3.80 11.97
C PHE A 33 -36.31 -4.58 10.84
N ASN A 34 -36.40 -3.93 9.67
CA ASN A 34 -36.76 -4.48 8.36
C ASN A 34 -36.20 -5.90 8.12
N GLY A 35 -36.91 -6.94 8.58
CA GLY A 35 -36.71 -8.34 8.18
C GLY A 35 -35.35 -8.99 8.48
N LEU A 36 -34.41 -8.33 9.17
CA LEU A 36 -33.03 -8.81 9.31
C LEU A 36 -32.82 -9.89 10.41
N ALA A 37 -33.79 -10.08 11.31
CA ALA A 37 -33.63 -11.05 12.41
C ALA A 37 -33.96 -12.50 12.00
N ASN A 38 -34.85 -12.71 11.02
CA ASN A 38 -35.30 -14.06 10.62
C ASN A 38 -34.28 -14.80 9.72
N SER A 39 -33.38 -14.08 9.07
CA SER A 39 -32.36 -14.67 8.17
C SER A 39 -31.24 -15.41 8.91
N ARG A 40 -31.01 -15.11 10.20
CA ARG A 40 -30.01 -15.83 11.03
C ARG A 40 -30.50 -17.19 11.53
N VAL A 41 -31.82 -17.36 11.71
CA VAL A 41 -32.40 -18.62 12.18
C VAL A 41 -32.49 -19.65 11.06
N HIS A 42 -32.83 -19.23 9.82
CA HIS A 42 -32.80 -20.11 8.66
C HIS A 42 -31.39 -20.57 8.27
N ARG A 43 -30.35 -19.76 8.54
CA ARG A 43 -28.95 -20.15 8.25
C ARG A 43 -28.41 -21.22 9.20
N ARG A 44 -28.95 -21.35 10.42
CA ARG A 44 -28.58 -22.39 11.38
C ARG A 44 -29.20 -23.76 11.10
N LEU A 45 -30.28 -23.83 10.33
CA LEU A 45 -30.90 -25.09 9.94
C LEU A 45 -30.32 -25.67 8.64
N ALA A 46 -29.63 -24.84 7.83
CA ALA A 46 -28.98 -25.27 6.59
C ALA A 46 -27.51 -25.73 6.76
N ALA A 47 -26.90 -25.53 7.94
CA ALA A 47 -25.57 -26.00 8.28
C ALA A 47 -25.70 -27.03 9.43
N GLY A 48 -25.56 -28.30 9.09
CA GLY A 48 -26.08 -29.43 9.86
C GLY A 48 -25.41 -29.74 11.20
N ASN A 49 -26.11 -30.53 12.00
CA ASN A 49 -25.52 -31.45 12.98
C ASN A 49 -26.43 -32.68 13.08
N SER A 50 -26.03 -33.77 12.43
CA SER A 50 -26.67 -35.08 12.48
C SER A 50 -26.18 -35.84 13.73
N ILE A 51 -27.07 -36.04 14.70
CA ILE A 51 -26.97 -37.10 15.70
C ILE A 51 -28.29 -37.86 15.63
N GLY A 52 -28.20 -39.14 15.29
CA GLY A 52 -29.33 -39.95 14.85
C GLY A 52 -30.22 -40.49 15.96
N THR A 53 -31.42 -40.90 15.56
CA THR A 53 -32.18 -42.06 16.05
C THR A 53 -33.40 -42.29 15.15
N GLY A 54 -33.50 -43.49 14.56
CA GLY A 54 -34.71 -44.33 14.50
C GLY A 54 -35.97 -43.87 13.75
N GLU A 55 -36.22 -44.59 12.65
CA GLU A 55 -37.51 -45.16 12.18
C GLU A 55 -38.57 -44.31 11.44
N ASP A 56 -38.99 -44.95 10.33
CA ASP A 56 -40.31 -44.98 9.66
C ASP A 56 -40.76 -43.91 8.65
N THR A 57 -40.64 -44.33 7.37
CA THR A 57 -41.67 -44.33 6.29
C THR A 57 -42.42 -43.04 5.97
N LEU A 58 -42.24 -42.52 4.75
CA LEU A 58 -43.23 -42.54 3.64
C LEU A 58 -42.82 -41.62 2.48
N SER A 59 -42.80 -42.21 1.30
CA SER A 59 -42.66 -41.61 -0.03
C SER A 59 -43.78 -40.62 -0.37
N LEU A 60 -43.48 -39.55 -1.10
CA LEU A 60 -44.39 -38.94 -2.08
C LEU A 60 -43.62 -38.06 -3.08
N ASP A 61 -43.54 -38.58 -4.30
CA ASP A 61 -43.14 -37.93 -5.55
C ASP A 61 -44.14 -36.82 -5.93
N LEU A 62 -43.64 -35.66 -6.39
CA LEU A 62 -44.46 -34.74 -7.20
C LEU A 62 -43.59 -33.88 -8.15
N ARG A 63 -43.58 -34.29 -9.43
CA ARG A 63 -43.35 -33.42 -10.59
C ARG A 63 -44.59 -32.55 -10.86
N PRO A 64 -44.45 -31.45 -11.63
CA PRO A 64 -45.45 -31.18 -12.66
C PRO A 64 -44.87 -30.82 -14.05
N HIS A 65 -45.60 -31.29 -15.08
CA HIS A 65 -45.55 -31.00 -16.53
C HIS A 65 -46.11 -29.58 -16.85
N ILE A 66 -45.52 -28.80 -17.77
CA ILE A 66 -45.83 -28.55 -19.21
C ILE A 66 -47.28 -28.13 -19.55
N ILE A 67 -47.42 -27.01 -20.31
CA ILE A 67 -48.29 -26.68 -21.50
C ILE A 67 -48.05 -25.16 -21.80
N GLY A 68 -47.93 -24.59 -23.01
CA GLY A 68 -48.04 -24.98 -24.42
C GLY A 68 -47.72 -23.76 -25.35
N ASP A 69 -47.40 -24.04 -26.62
CA ASP A 69 -47.02 -23.15 -27.77
C ASP A 69 -48.28 -22.60 -28.53
N PRO A 70 -48.28 -21.93 -29.74
CA PRO A 70 -47.26 -21.89 -30.84
C PRO A 70 -47.10 -20.57 -31.64
N ASP A 71 -46.07 -20.47 -32.52
CA ASP A 71 -46.20 -20.28 -33.99
C ASP A 71 -44.84 -20.03 -34.74
N PRO A 72 -44.75 -20.24 -36.09
CA PRO A 72 -43.63 -20.97 -36.72
C PRO A 72 -42.76 -20.16 -37.72
N VAL A 73 -41.70 -20.78 -38.27
CA VAL A 73 -41.35 -20.88 -39.72
C VAL A 73 -39.94 -21.53 -39.95
N LYS A 74 -39.95 -22.68 -40.66
CA LYS A 74 -39.03 -23.28 -41.67
C LYS A 74 -37.49 -23.04 -41.55
N GLU A 75 -36.59 -24.02 -41.72
CA GLU A 75 -36.42 -24.85 -42.93
C GLU A 75 -35.35 -25.98 -42.74
N LYS A 76 -35.62 -27.18 -43.32
CA LYS A 76 -34.73 -28.22 -43.93
C LYS A 76 -33.78 -29.13 -43.10
N THR A 77 -34.33 -30.31 -42.82
CA THR A 77 -33.87 -31.72 -43.00
C THR A 77 -32.61 -32.08 -43.81
N ALA A 78 -31.84 -33.06 -43.31
CA ALA A 78 -31.62 -34.42 -43.89
C ALA A 78 -30.69 -35.23 -42.94
N ASP A 79 -31.18 -36.27 -42.26
CA ASP A 79 -31.10 -37.72 -42.58
C ASP A 79 -29.73 -38.34 -42.22
N GLY A 80 -29.58 -39.44 -41.47
CA GLY A 80 -30.49 -40.39 -40.85
C GLY A 80 -29.67 -41.50 -40.16
N GLU A 81 -30.17 -41.93 -38.99
CA GLU A 81 -30.28 -43.30 -38.45
C GLU A 81 -29.08 -44.29 -38.31
N VAL A 82 -29.09 -45.34 -37.47
CA VAL A 82 -29.29 -45.61 -36.01
C VAL A 82 -28.62 -47.01 -35.76
N PHE A 83 -28.38 -47.37 -34.49
CA PHE A 83 -28.21 -48.72 -33.88
C PHE A 83 -26.81 -49.37 -33.95
N ALA A 84 -26.00 -49.37 -32.89
CA ALA A 84 -26.06 -50.10 -31.61
C ALA A 84 -25.77 -51.61 -31.73
N THR A 85 -24.74 -52.09 -31.02
CA THR A 85 -24.75 -53.31 -30.19
C THR A 85 -23.40 -53.51 -29.48
N THR A 86 -23.50 -53.88 -28.22
CA THR A 86 -22.44 -54.21 -27.26
C THR A 86 -21.87 -55.62 -27.45
N SER A 87 -20.60 -55.82 -27.08
CA SER A 87 -20.05 -56.97 -26.31
C SER A 87 -18.71 -57.50 -26.85
N GLY A 88 -17.73 -57.74 -25.95
CA GLY A 88 -16.59 -58.63 -26.23
C GLY A 88 -15.28 -58.28 -25.50
N CYS A 89 -14.82 -59.19 -24.64
CA CYS A 89 -13.61 -59.13 -23.80
C CYS A 89 -12.25 -59.21 -24.54
N GLU A 90 -11.20 -58.77 -23.82
CA GLU A 90 -9.70 -58.82 -23.91
C GLU A 90 -9.00 -60.00 -24.66
N PRO A 91 -7.66 -60.01 -25.00
CA PRO A 91 -6.47 -59.43 -24.31
C PRO A 91 -5.32 -58.91 -25.24
N PRO A 92 -4.05 -58.64 -24.79
CA PRO A 92 -3.21 -57.56 -25.31
C PRO A 92 -2.22 -57.98 -26.42
N SER A 93 -1.81 -57.03 -27.27
CA SER A 93 -0.63 -57.19 -28.12
C SER A 93 0.16 -55.90 -28.26
N ARG A 94 1.41 -55.96 -27.81
CA ARG A 94 2.46 -54.96 -28.09
C ARG A 94 2.87 -55.09 -29.55
N THR A 95 2.84 -53.99 -30.31
CA THR A 95 3.75 -53.79 -31.43
C THR A 95 4.13 -52.32 -31.58
N CYS A 96 5.43 -52.14 -31.71
CA CYS A 96 6.17 -50.90 -31.89
C CYS A 96 5.88 -50.32 -33.28
N GLY A 97 5.59 -49.03 -33.37
CA GLY A 97 5.45 -48.29 -34.62
C GLY A 97 5.74 -46.80 -34.38
N LEU A 98 6.88 -46.34 -34.89
CA LEU A 98 7.34 -44.95 -34.84
C LEU A 98 6.33 -43.98 -35.49
N PRO A 99 6.06 -42.79 -34.92
CA PRO A 99 5.45 -41.72 -35.68
C PRO A 99 6.54 -40.84 -36.30
N HIS A 100 6.63 -40.89 -37.63
CA HIS A 100 7.31 -39.86 -38.43
C HIS A 100 6.72 -38.48 -38.11
N ARG A 101 7.54 -37.59 -37.51
CA ARG A 101 7.28 -36.15 -37.48
C ARG A 101 7.73 -35.53 -38.81
N PRO A 102 6.88 -34.82 -39.56
CA PRO A 102 7.40 -33.85 -40.51
C PRO A 102 7.94 -32.64 -39.73
N PHE A 103 9.17 -32.27 -40.05
CA PHE A 103 9.87 -31.11 -39.51
C PHE A 103 9.16 -29.82 -39.97
N GLN A 104 8.46 -29.15 -39.05
CA GLN A 104 7.86 -27.84 -39.30
C GLN A 104 8.78 -26.75 -38.71
N PHE A 105 9.76 -26.33 -39.51
CA PHE A 105 10.71 -25.26 -39.18
C PHE A 105 10.09 -23.89 -39.52
N GLN A 106 8.94 -23.54 -38.95
CA GLN A 106 8.38 -22.19 -39.09
C GLN A 106 7.32 -21.88 -38.02
N SER A 107 7.75 -21.36 -36.85
CA SER A 107 6.91 -20.55 -35.93
C SER A 107 7.61 -20.10 -34.63
N PHE A 108 8.89 -20.43 -34.40
CA PHE A 108 9.54 -20.18 -33.11
C PHE A 108 9.77 -18.70 -32.74
N PHE A 109 9.74 -17.76 -33.71
CA PHE A 109 10.01 -16.34 -33.45
C PHE A 109 8.77 -15.46 -33.23
N SER A 110 7.55 -15.97 -33.47
CA SER A 110 6.31 -15.19 -33.28
C SER A 110 5.61 -15.44 -31.93
N SER A 111 5.81 -16.62 -31.32
CA SER A 111 5.20 -16.98 -30.04
C SER A 111 5.86 -16.31 -28.82
N SER A 112 7.14 -15.95 -28.92
CA SER A 112 7.89 -15.32 -27.84
C SER A 112 7.45 -13.87 -27.59
N THR A 113 7.21 -13.10 -28.66
CA THR A 113 6.73 -11.71 -28.55
C THR A 113 5.29 -11.68 -28.06
N ALA A 114 4.39 -12.54 -28.56
CA ALA A 114 3.02 -12.63 -28.07
C ALA A 114 2.94 -13.05 -26.58
N SER A 115 3.78 -13.99 -26.14
CA SER A 115 3.83 -14.38 -24.72
C SER A 115 4.47 -13.29 -23.84
N CYS A 116 5.48 -12.59 -24.34
CA CYS A 116 6.12 -11.47 -23.64
C CYS A 116 5.15 -10.29 -23.50
N THR A 117 4.42 -9.93 -24.57
CA THR A 117 3.37 -8.91 -24.54
C THR A 117 2.25 -9.28 -23.58
N ARG A 118 1.83 -10.55 -23.53
CA ARG A 118 0.79 -11.00 -22.58
C ARG A 118 1.28 -10.95 -21.12
N ARG A 119 2.56 -11.24 -20.87
CA ARG A 119 3.20 -11.11 -19.55
C ARG A 119 3.38 -9.63 -19.16
N LEU A 120 3.77 -8.77 -20.10
CA LEU A 120 3.88 -7.33 -19.90
C LEU A 120 2.53 -6.66 -19.66
N VAL A 121 1.47 -7.05 -20.38
CA VAL A 121 0.11 -6.54 -20.16
C VAL A 121 -0.43 -7.00 -18.81
N LYS A 122 -0.16 -8.25 -18.41
CA LYS A 122 -0.48 -8.72 -17.05
C LYS A 122 0.28 -7.90 -16.00
N PHE A 123 1.58 -7.71 -16.17
CA PHE A 123 2.39 -6.88 -15.27
C PHE A 123 1.87 -5.44 -15.20
N ALA A 124 1.59 -4.81 -16.35
CA ALA A 124 1.04 -3.46 -16.47
C ALA A 124 -0.28 -3.27 -15.70
N ARG A 125 -1.12 -4.30 -15.60
CA ARG A 125 -2.35 -4.27 -14.80
C ARG A 125 -2.08 -4.29 -13.28
N PHE A 126 -0.93 -4.78 -12.86
CA PHE A 126 -0.45 -4.77 -11.47
C PHE A 126 0.38 -3.52 -11.13
N VAL A 127 0.84 -2.74 -12.12
CA VAL A 127 1.56 -1.49 -11.88
C VAL A 127 0.62 -0.46 -11.24
N GLY A 128 1.04 0.17 -10.15
CA GLY A 128 0.21 1.12 -9.39
C GLY A 128 0.65 1.24 -7.93
N PRO A 129 0.49 0.16 -7.13
CA PRO A 129 0.85 0.17 -5.71
C PRO A 129 2.30 0.57 -5.43
N GLY A 130 3.27 0.06 -6.20
CA GLY A 130 4.68 0.36 -6.03
C GLY A 130 5.01 1.81 -6.37
N PHE A 131 4.39 2.38 -7.41
CA PHE A 131 4.52 3.81 -7.71
C PHE A 131 3.91 4.71 -6.64
N LEU A 132 2.76 4.33 -6.08
CA LEU A 132 2.15 5.05 -4.97
C LEU A 132 3.04 5.04 -3.74
N ILE A 133 3.70 3.92 -3.46
CA ILE A 133 4.67 3.81 -2.37
C ILE A 133 5.92 4.63 -2.71
N ALA A 134 6.46 4.54 -3.93
CA ALA A 134 7.66 5.25 -4.35
C ALA A 134 7.52 6.77 -4.27
N VAL A 135 6.31 7.32 -4.40
CA VAL A 135 6.04 8.75 -4.18
C VAL A 135 6.41 9.22 -2.77
N ALA A 136 6.19 8.38 -1.76
CA ALA A 136 6.56 8.74 -0.39
C ALA A 136 8.06 9.04 -0.29
N TYR A 137 8.87 8.39 -1.12
CA TYR A 137 10.34 8.50 -1.12
C TYR A 137 10.88 9.64 -2.00
N ILE A 138 9.99 10.47 -2.56
CA ILE A 138 10.35 11.61 -3.42
C ILE A 138 9.72 12.89 -2.84
N ASP A 139 9.59 12.98 -1.52
CA ASP A 139 8.99 14.13 -0.83
C ASP A 139 10.00 15.28 -0.62
N PRO A 140 9.54 16.49 -0.24
CA PRO A 140 10.44 17.61 0.03
C PRO A 140 11.42 17.37 1.19
N GLY A 141 11.10 16.45 2.10
CA GLY A 141 11.99 16.02 3.17
C GLY A 141 13.25 15.36 2.64
N ASN A 142 13.10 14.41 1.72
CA ASN A 142 14.22 13.77 1.00
C ASN A 142 15.05 14.79 0.22
N TYR A 143 14.40 15.77 -0.41
CA TYR A 143 15.12 16.83 -1.13
C TYR A 143 16.05 17.59 -0.19
N ALA A 144 15.57 18.03 0.98
CA ALA A 144 16.39 18.82 1.91
C ALA A 144 17.63 18.04 2.38
N THR A 145 17.47 16.76 2.72
CA THR A 145 18.60 15.94 3.18
C THR A 145 19.59 15.64 2.06
N ASP A 146 19.12 15.37 0.84
CA ASP A 146 19.99 15.07 -0.30
C ASP A 146 20.73 16.32 -0.80
N VAL A 147 20.10 17.49 -0.69
CA VAL A 147 20.67 18.80 -0.99
C VAL A 147 21.80 19.14 -0.01
N ALA A 148 21.53 19.03 1.29
CA ALA A 148 22.53 19.25 2.32
C ALA A 148 23.72 18.27 2.16
N ALA A 149 23.41 17.01 1.83
CA ALA A 149 24.40 15.97 1.57
C ALA A 149 25.30 16.23 0.36
N GLY A 150 24.71 16.66 -0.75
CA GLY A 150 25.47 17.01 -1.95
C GLY A 150 26.35 18.24 -1.70
N ALA A 151 25.81 19.25 -1.01
CA ALA A 151 26.53 20.50 -0.78
C ALA A 151 27.78 20.32 0.11
N GLU A 152 27.68 19.51 1.16
CA GLU A 152 28.77 19.34 2.14
C GLU A 152 29.76 18.25 1.72
N PHE A 153 29.29 17.14 1.13
CA PHE A 153 30.13 15.96 0.84
C PHE A 153 30.26 15.60 -0.64
N LYS A 154 29.83 16.49 -1.55
CA LYS A 154 29.83 16.32 -3.01
C LYS A 154 29.07 15.07 -3.46
N TYR A 155 29.76 13.93 -3.54
CA TYR A 155 29.24 12.63 -4.00
C TYR A 155 29.43 11.51 -2.98
N ALA A 156 30.09 11.77 -1.85
CA ALA A 156 30.51 10.72 -0.91
C ALA A 156 29.35 10.03 -0.19
N LEU A 157 28.19 10.70 -0.10
CA LEU A 157 26.97 10.20 0.54
C LEU A 157 26.01 9.48 -0.43
N LEU A 158 26.34 9.37 -1.72
CA LEU A 158 25.56 8.57 -2.69
C LEU A 158 25.46 7.09 -2.27
N PHE A 159 26.50 6.55 -1.65
CA PHE A 159 26.45 5.20 -1.07
C PHE A 159 25.37 5.06 0.01
N ILE A 160 25.16 6.08 0.84
CA ILE A 160 24.13 6.05 1.88
C ILE A 160 22.73 6.17 1.28
N VAL A 161 22.54 7.00 0.25
CA VAL A 161 21.28 7.04 -0.51
C VAL A 161 20.94 5.66 -1.09
N LEU A 162 21.92 4.99 -1.71
CA LEU A 162 21.75 3.63 -2.25
C LEU A 162 21.42 2.61 -1.15
N LEU A 163 22.17 2.62 -0.06
CA LEU A 163 21.99 1.70 1.07
C LEU A 163 20.62 1.90 1.74
N SER A 164 20.23 3.15 1.95
CA SER A 164 18.94 3.53 2.52
C SER A 164 17.78 3.06 1.64
N ASN A 165 17.89 3.24 0.32
CA ASN A 165 16.88 2.74 -0.61
C ASN A 165 16.81 1.20 -0.63
N LEU A 166 17.94 0.51 -0.47
CA LEU A 166 17.94 -0.95 -0.34
C LEU A 166 17.22 -1.40 0.95
N PHE A 167 17.41 -0.68 2.06
CA PHE A 167 16.65 -0.93 3.30
C PHE A 167 15.16 -0.65 3.12
N ALA A 168 14.80 0.42 2.41
CA ALA A 168 13.42 0.72 2.07
C ALA A 168 12.78 -0.42 1.27
N ILE A 169 13.43 -0.91 0.21
CA ILE A 169 12.94 -2.03 -0.60
C ILE A 169 12.76 -3.29 0.26
N LEU A 170 13.73 -3.60 1.13
CA LEU A 170 13.63 -4.73 2.04
C LEU A 170 12.41 -4.59 2.95
N LEU A 171 12.29 -3.49 3.70
CA LEU A 171 11.20 -3.29 4.67
C LEU A 171 9.84 -3.23 3.97
N GLN A 172 9.73 -2.57 2.82
CA GLN A 172 8.50 -2.52 2.04
C GLN A 172 8.10 -3.88 1.46
N SER A 173 9.08 -4.71 1.05
CA SER A 173 8.78 -6.09 0.63
C SER A 173 8.22 -6.93 1.78
N LEU A 174 8.67 -6.68 3.02
CA LEU A 174 8.12 -7.30 4.22
C LEU A 174 6.69 -6.80 4.50
N CYS A 175 6.41 -5.50 4.31
CA CYS A 175 5.07 -4.94 4.44
C CYS A 175 4.09 -5.55 3.44
N ILE A 176 4.48 -5.65 2.17
CA ILE A 176 3.69 -6.29 1.12
C ILE A 176 3.38 -7.74 1.49
N LYS A 177 4.39 -8.48 1.98
CA LYS A 177 4.22 -9.86 2.40
C LYS A 177 3.28 -9.99 3.60
N LEU A 178 3.42 -9.14 4.61
CA LEU A 178 2.53 -9.11 5.78
C LEU A 178 1.08 -8.84 5.35
N GLY A 179 0.85 -7.80 4.56
CA GLY A 179 -0.49 -7.46 4.06
C GLY A 179 -1.11 -8.54 3.17
N SER A 180 -0.29 -9.19 2.35
CA SER A 180 -0.72 -10.27 1.46
C SER A 180 -1.08 -11.55 2.21
N VAL A 181 -0.29 -11.93 3.22
CA VAL A 181 -0.47 -13.21 3.94
C VAL A 181 -1.57 -13.10 5.01
N THR A 182 -1.57 -12.01 5.77
CA THR A 182 -2.49 -11.87 6.92
C THR A 182 -3.87 -11.35 6.51
N GLY A 183 -3.97 -10.68 5.35
CA GLY A 183 -5.18 -9.94 4.97
C GLY A 183 -5.41 -8.67 5.80
N LEU A 184 -4.48 -8.32 6.69
CA LEU A 184 -4.53 -7.16 7.57
C LEU A 184 -3.36 -6.22 7.27
N ASN A 185 -3.59 -4.92 7.37
CA ASN A 185 -2.52 -3.94 7.28
C ASN A 185 -1.64 -4.00 8.54
N LEU A 186 -0.48 -3.34 8.53
CA LEU A 186 0.45 -3.37 9.68
C LEU A 186 -0.19 -2.79 10.96
N ALA A 187 -1.01 -1.76 10.85
CA ALA A 187 -1.68 -1.13 11.99
C ALA A 187 -2.74 -2.06 12.63
N GLU A 188 -3.53 -2.74 11.80
CA GLU A 188 -4.50 -3.76 12.22
C GLU A 188 -3.82 -4.97 12.85
N ASN A 189 -2.69 -5.42 12.29
CA ASN A 189 -1.89 -6.50 12.86
C ASN A 189 -1.33 -6.12 14.24
N CYS A 190 -0.87 -4.88 14.41
CA CYS A 190 -0.46 -4.35 15.71
C CYS A 190 -1.61 -4.40 16.70
N ARG A 191 -2.81 -3.94 16.32
CA ARG A 191 -4.00 -3.98 17.17
C ARG A 191 -4.41 -5.41 17.56
N ALA A 192 -4.35 -6.34 16.62
CA ALA A 192 -4.80 -7.72 16.84
C ALA A 192 -3.88 -8.52 17.77
N HIS A 193 -2.56 -8.25 17.75
CA HIS A 193 -1.57 -9.11 18.39
C HIS A 193 -0.77 -8.46 19.52
N LEU A 194 -0.77 -7.12 19.65
CA LEU A 194 -0.05 -6.40 20.70
C LEU A 194 -0.97 -5.99 21.85
N PRO A 195 -0.43 -5.83 23.08
CA PRO A 195 -1.21 -5.32 24.20
C PRO A 195 -1.62 -3.85 23.96
N ARG A 196 -2.80 -3.46 24.45
CA ARG A 196 -3.40 -2.15 24.18
C ARG A 196 -2.48 -0.96 24.49
N TRP A 197 -1.69 -1.02 25.56
CA TRP A 197 -0.77 0.05 25.94
C TRP A 197 0.29 0.31 24.85
N LEU A 198 0.82 -0.75 24.23
CA LEU A 198 1.81 -0.65 23.16
C LEU A 198 1.18 -0.14 21.86
N VAL A 199 -0.07 -0.51 21.59
CA VAL A 199 -0.82 0.00 20.43
C VAL A 199 -1.03 1.51 20.55
N TYR A 200 -1.44 2.02 21.73
CA TYR A 200 -1.58 3.46 21.94
C TYR A 200 -0.24 4.21 21.82
N PHE A 201 0.84 3.61 22.32
CA PHE A 201 2.19 4.18 22.17
C PHE A 201 2.62 4.26 20.70
N LEU A 202 2.47 3.15 19.95
CA LEU A 202 2.78 3.11 18.52
C LEU A 202 1.87 4.04 17.69
N TYR A 203 0.61 4.19 18.09
CA TYR A 203 -0.32 5.13 17.47
C TYR A 203 0.18 6.57 17.60
N PHE A 204 0.56 6.99 18.81
CA PHE A 204 1.08 8.33 19.05
C PHE A 204 2.37 8.59 18.24
N LEU A 205 3.30 7.63 18.22
CA LEU A 205 4.51 7.75 17.41
C LEU A 205 4.20 7.82 15.91
N SER A 206 3.23 7.04 15.43
CA SER A 206 2.85 7.02 14.02
C SER A 206 2.19 8.33 13.59
N GLU A 207 1.29 8.89 14.41
CA GLU A 207 0.70 10.22 14.16
C GLU A 207 1.77 11.32 14.24
N ALA A 208 2.73 11.23 15.16
CA ALA A 208 3.85 12.18 15.21
C ALA A 208 4.69 12.14 13.93
N ALA A 209 4.95 10.95 13.36
CA ALA A 209 5.64 10.80 12.09
C ALA A 209 4.83 11.38 10.91
N ILE A 210 3.51 11.17 10.91
CA ILE A 210 2.59 11.75 9.90
C ILE A 210 2.62 13.28 9.99
N ILE A 211 2.51 13.86 11.18
CA ILE A 211 2.56 15.31 11.38
C ILE A 211 3.93 15.88 10.98
N ALA A 212 5.03 15.22 11.35
CA ALA A 212 6.37 15.65 10.95
C ALA A 212 6.56 15.61 9.43
N THR A 213 6.00 14.60 8.74
CA THR A 213 6.00 14.54 7.28
C THR A 213 5.15 15.67 6.67
N ASP A 214 3.97 15.93 7.25
CA ASP A 214 3.07 16.98 6.79
C ASP A 214 3.70 18.38 6.97
N ILE A 215 4.49 18.59 8.03
CA ILE A 215 5.32 19.80 8.19
C ILE A 215 6.32 19.92 7.04
N ALA A 216 7.06 18.84 6.74
CA ALA A 216 8.03 18.86 5.63
C ALA A 216 7.36 19.21 4.30
N GLU A 217 6.15 18.70 4.08
CA GLU A 217 5.35 18.96 2.90
C GLU A 217 4.87 20.42 2.82
N VAL A 218 4.30 20.97 3.91
CA VAL A 218 3.87 22.38 4.01
C VAL A 218 5.05 23.29 3.72
N VAL A 219 6.19 23.05 4.39
CA VAL A 219 7.39 23.86 4.25
C VAL A 219 7.93 23.77 2.83
N GLY A 220 8.05 22.57 2.27
CA GLY A 220 8.53 22.36 0.89
C GLY A 220 7.65 23.04 -0.15
N SER A 221 6.32 22.92 -0.04
CA SER A 221 5.38 23.60 -0.94
C SER A 221 5.38 25.11 -0.76
N ALA A 222 5.50 25.62 0.47
CA ALA A 222 5.61 27.05 0.72
C ALA A 222 6.90 27.64 0.12
N ILE A 223 8.03 26.91 0.24
CA ILE A 223 9.30 27.27 -0.41
C ILE A 223 9.11 27.26 -1.93
N ALA A 224 8.54 26.21 -2.49
CA ALA A 224 8.28 26.13 -3.94
C ALA A 224 7.45 27.31 -4.46
N LEU A 225 6.35 27.66 -3.77
CA LEU A 225 5.50 28.81 -4.12
C LEU A 225 6.25 30.14 -4.02
N ASN A 226 7.14 30.30 -3.04
CA ASN A 226 8.00 31.48 -2.95
C ASN A 226 8.96 31.56 -4.14
N LEU A 227 9.52 30.43 -4.57
CA LEU A 227 10.46 30.36 -5.70
C LEU A 227 9.77 30.58 -7.05
N LEU A 228 8.56 30.05 -7.25
CA LEU A 228 7.79 30.14 -8.51
C LEU A 228 7.17 31.52 -8.73
N GLY A 229 6.53 32.09 -7.70
CA GLY A 229 5.68 33.28 -7.84
C GLY A 229 6.07 34.45 -6.95
N GLY A 230 7.17 34.35 -6.20
CA GLY A 230 7.58 35.39 -5.24
C GLY A 230 6.62 35.54 -4.06
N ILE A 231 5.76 34.55 -3.81
CA ILE A 231 4.72 34.61 -2.78
C ILE A 231 5.38 34.59 -1.39
N PRO A 232 5.03 35.49 -0.46
CA PRO A 232 5.58 35.48 0.91
C PRO A 232 5.39 34.12 1.59
N LEU A 233 6.37 33.66 2.36
CA LEU A 233 6.38 32.31 2.96
C LEU A 233 5.14 32.02 3.82
N VAL A 234 4.70 33.01 4.60
CA VAL A 234 3.48 32.91 5.42
C VAL A 234 2.25 32.67 4.56
N ALA A 235 2.13 33.40 3.44
CA ALA A 235 1.04 33.20 2.48
C ALA A 235 1.18 31.87 1.74
N GLY A 236 2.42 31.45 1.42
CA GLY A 236 2.73 30.14 0.85
C GLY A 236 2.18 29.01 1.74
N CYS A 237 2.52 29.01 3.03
CA CYS A 237 1.99 28.06 4.01
C CYS A 237 0.46 28.06 4.05
N ALA A 238 -0.19 29.23 4.03
CA ALA A 238 -1.65 29.32 4.03
C ALA A 238 -2.28 28.78 2.73
N ILE A 239 -1.67 29.04 1.57
CA ILE A 239 -2.13 28.54 0.26
C ILE A 239 -2.02 27.02 0.20
N THR A 240 -1.11 26.41 0.94
CA THR A 240 -1.02 24.94 0.97
C THR A 240 -2.30 24.28 1.47
N LEU A 241 -3.19 24.96 2.21
CA LEU A 241 -4.54 24.44 2.55
C LEU A 241 -5.41 24.14 1.33
N VAL A 242 -5.08 24.71 0.16
CA VAL A 242 -5.81 24.44 -1.07
C VAL A 242 -5.67 22.98 -1.51
N ASP A 243 -4.59 22.30 -1.11
CA ASP A 243 -4.38 20.88 -1.36
C ASP A 243 -5.49 19.98 -0.78
N VAL A 244 -6.15 20.42 0.31
CA VAL A 244 -7.26 19.72 0.94
C VAL A 244 -8.46 19.70 0.00
N PHE A 245 -8.66 20.77 -0.78
CA PHE A 245 -9.70 20.81 -1.82
C PHE A 245 -9.36 19.88 -2.98
N PHE A 246 -8.08 19.75 -3.35
CA PHE A 246 -7.67 18.73 -4.33
C PHE A 246 -7.97 17.32 -3.83
N LEU A 247 -7.69 17.03 -2.55
CA LEU A 247 -8.03 15.75 -1.96
C LEU A 247 -9.54 15.49 -1.93
N LEU A 248 -10.34 16.50 -1.61
CA LEU A 248 -11.81 16.43 -1.69
C LEU A 248 -12.31 16.14 -3.11
N LEU A 249 -11.67 16.72 -4.14
CA LEU A 249 -12.03 16.49 -5.54
C LEU A 249 -11.77 15.04 -5.98
N PHE A 250 -10.67 14.45 -5.50
CA PHE A 250 -10.28 13.07 -5.83
C PHE A 250 -10.93 12.02 -4.92
N TRP A 251 -11.33 12.38 -3.70
CA TRP A 251 -11.92 11.44 -2.75
C TRP A 251 -13.38 11.11 -3.10
N ARG A 252 -13.60 9.92 -3.67
CA ARG A 252 -14.93 9.31 -3.84
C ARG A 252 -15.12 8.15 -2.83
N PRO A 253 -16.00 8.29 -1.83
CA PRO A 253 -16.17 7.32 -0.74
C PRO A 253 -16.55 5.89 -1.15
N ASN A 254 -17.13 5.70 -2.35
CA ASN A 254 -17.59 4.39 -2.84
C ASN A 254 -16.79 3.93 -4.06
N GLY A 255 -15.47 3.92 -3.95
CA GLY A 255 -14.57 3.65 -5.07
C GLY A 255 -14.62 2.20 -5.56
N SER A 256 -15.36 1.95 -6.64
CA SER A 256 -15.04 0.90 -7.62
C SER A 256 -13.53 0.98 -7.97
N MET A 257 -12.91 -0.15 -8.34
CA MET A 257 -11.49 -0.26 -8.74
C MET A 257 -11.01 0.83 -9.71
N TRP A 258 -11.94 1.41 -10.48
CA TRP A 258 -11.69 2.54 -11.37
C TRP A 258 -11.17 3.80 -10.65
N GLY A 259 -11.71 4.15 -9.47
CA GLY A 259 -11.28 5.32 -8.71
C GLY A 259 -9.85 5.19 -8.19
N LEU A 260 -9.50 4.02 -7.66
CA LEU A 260 -8.15 3.72 -7.19
C LEU A 260 -7.14 3.73 -8.34
N ARG A 261 -7.48 3.17 -9.51
CA ARG A 261 -6.61 3.22 -10.69
C ARG A 261 -6.42 4.62 -11.24
N LEU A 262 -7.49 5.43 -11.31
CA LEU A 262 -7.38 6.82 -11.74
C LEU A 262 -6.44 7.61 -10.83
N PHE A 263 -6.54 7.37 -9.53
CA PHE A 263 -5.65 7.94 -8.54
C PHE A 263 -4.20 7.49 -8.73
N GLU A 264 -3.93 6.19 -8.91
CA GLU A 264 -2.59 5.68 -9.21
C GLU A 264 -2.00 6.30 -10.48
N PHE A 265 -2.79 6.45 -11.55
CA PHE A 265 -2.33 7.10 -12.79
C PHE A 265 -2.01 8.58 -12.60
N PHE A 266 -2.80 9.29 -11.80
CA PHE A 266 -2.51 10.68 -11.44
C PHE A 266 -1.17 10.80 -10.71
N VAL A 267 -0.96 9.94 -9.70
CA VAL A 267 0.28 9.88 -8.91
C VAL A 267 1.47 9.50 -9.79
N MET A 268 1.33 8.52 -10.70
CA MET A 268 2.37 8.20 -11.68
C MET A 268 2.71 9.38 -12.59
N GLY A 269 1.72 10.17 -13.01
CA GLY A 269 1.93 11.39 -13.78
C GLY A 269 2.79 12.40 -13.04
N LEU A 270 2.55 12.58 -11.73
CA LEU A 270 3.35 13.46 -10.87
C LEU A 270 4.80 12.98 -10.75
N VAL A 271 5.01 11.68 -10.47
CA VAL A 271 6.37 11.08 -10.40
C VAL A 271 7.12 11.26 -11.71
N LEU A 272 6.47 10.94 -12.83
CA LEU A 272 7.08 11.04 -14.14
C LEU A 272 7.45 12.49 -14.45
N ALA A 273 6.61 13.46 -14.09
CA ALA A 273 6.93 14.87 -14.22
C ALA A 273 8.18 15.25 -13.43
N VAL A 274 8.29 14.82 -12.15
CA VAL A 274 9.48 15.07 -11.32
C VAL A 274 10.74 14.44 -11.93
N VAL A 275 10.65 13.20 -12.41
CA VAL A 275 11.78 12.50 -13.04
C VAL A 275 12.22 13.20 -14.31
N ILE A 276 11.29 13.62 -15.17
CA ILE A 276 11.60 14.40 -16.38
C ILE A 276 12.29 15.71 -16.01
N CYS A 277 11.82 16.40 -14.96
CA CYS A 277 12.43 17.62 -14.46
C CYS A 277 13.91 17.41 -14.09
N PHE A 278 14.23 16.34 -13.35
CA PHE A 278 15.63 16.03 -12.99
C PHE A 278 16.46 15.51 -14.15
N CYS A 279 15.89 14.75 -15.09
CA CYS A 279 16.58 14.38 -16.33
C CYS A 279 17.03 15.62 -17.11
N ILE A 280 16.16 16.65 -17.20
CA ILE A 280 16.50 17.93 -17.84
C ILE A 280 17.61 18.63 -17.05
N GLN A 281 17.53 18.70 -15.72
CA GLN A 281 18.56 19.34 -14.90
C GLN A 281 19.92 18.66 -15.02
N LEU A 282 19.97 17.33 -14.95
CA LEU A 282 21.19 16.56 -15.12
C LEU A 282 21.81 16.75 -16.52
N SER A 283 20.98 16.78 -17.57
CA SER A 283 21.45 17.02 -18.95
C SER A 283 22.09 18.41 -19.13
N LEU A 284 21.70 19.39 -18.32
CA LEU A 284 22.27 20.73 -18.36
C LEU A 284 23.63 20.84 -17.65
N ILE A 285 24.02 19.85 -16.84
CA ILE A 285 25.31 19.82 -16.14
C ILE A 285 26.38 19.26 -17.09
N LYS A 286 27.29 20.13 -17.57
CA LYS A 286 28.28 19.77 -18.60
C LYS A 286 29.70 19.46 -18.09
N ASN A 287 30.01 19.78 -16.82
CA ASN A 287 31.39 19.83 -16.33
C ASN A 287 31.80 18.67 -15.39
N GLN A 288 30.97 17.66 -15.19
CA GLN A 288 31.22 16.62 -14.18
C GLN A 288 31.63 15.29 -14.82
N SER A 289 32.65 14.63 -14.24
CA SER A 289 33.10 13.32 -14.70
C SER A 289 32.16 12.23 -14.19
N VAL A 290 31.62 11.43 -15.11
CA VAL A 290 30.71 10.31 -14.77
C VAL A 290 31.39 9.31 -13.82
N GLY A 291 32.71 9.17 -13.93
CA GLY A 291 33.52 8.32 -13.05
C GLY A 291 33.51 8.75 -11.58
N GLU A 292 33.50 10.05 -11.28
CA GLU A 292 33.42 10.54 -9.89
C GLU A 292 32.07 10.23 -9.24
N VAL A 293 30.99 10.37 -10.01
CA VAL A 293 29.64 10.04 -9.54
C VAL A 293 29.53 8.54 -9.21
N PHE A 294 30.00 7.67 -10.11
CA PHE A 294 30.01 6.22 -9.85
C PHE A 294 30.92 5.84 -8.69
N ARG A 295 32.03 6.57 -8.49
CA ARG A 295 32.90 6.38 -7.34
C ARG A 295 32.22 6.78 -6.02
N GLY A 296 31.29 7.72 -6.05
CA GLY A 296 30.47 8.12 -4.89
C GLY A 296 29.54 7.01 -4.36
N TYR A 297 29.19 6.03 -5.20
CA TYR A 297 28.45 4.83 -4.78
C TYR A 297 29.33 3.78 -4.07
N LEU A 298 30.64 4.02 -3.93
CA LEU A 298 31.51 3.16 -3.12
C LEU A 298 31.58 3.69 -1.69
N PRO A 299 31.73 2.80 -0.69
CA PRO A 299 31.84 3.21 0.71
C PRO A 299 33.06 4.12 0.92
N SER A 300 32.84 5.26 1.56
CA SER A 300 33.88 6.24 1.87
C SER A 300 34.02 6.43 3.39
N SER A 301 35.22 6.79 3.86
CA SER A 301 35.47 7.06 5.28
C SER A 301 34.76 8.32 5.80
N ALA A 302 34.28 9.19 4.90
CA ALA A 302 33.53 10.40 5.23
C ALA A 302 32.19 10.08 5.95
N ILE A 303 31.63 8.90 5.72
CA ILE A 303 30.37 8.44 6.33
C ILE A 303 30.47 8.32 7.86
N VAL A 304 31.67 7.99 8.38
CA VAL A 304 31.88 7.68 9.81
C VAL A 304 32.32 8.93 10.60
N GLN A 305 32.55 10.06 9.93
CA GLN A 305 32.86 11.32 10.59
C GLN A 305 31.59 11.91 11.24
N SER A 306 31.72 12.74 12.27
CA SER A 306 30.57 13.19 13.08
C SER A 306 29.51 13.94 12.28
N GLU A 307 29.91 14.84 11.38
CA GLU A 307 29.00 15.60 10.50
C GLU A 307 28.39 14.69 9.43
N GLY A 308 29.22 13.84 8.81
CA GLY A 308 28.77 12.85 7.83
C GLY A 308 27.80 11.82 8.41
N LEU A 309 27.93 11.45 9.68
CA LEU A 309 27.01 10.55 10.37
C LEU A 309 25.65 11.21 10.62
N TYR A 310 25.63 12.50 11.01
CA TYR A 310 24.38 13.25 11.17
C TYR A 310 23.59 13.28 9.86
N GLN A 311 24.25 13.66 8.76
CA GLN A 311 23.62 13.68 7.45
C GLN A 311 23.23 12.28 6.95
N SER A 312 24.06 11.27 7.19
CA SER A 312 23.75 9.88 6.83
C SER A 312 22.49 9.38 7.54
N CYS A 313 22.33 9.70 8.83
CA CYS A 313 21.13 9.37 9.58
C CYS A 313 19.90 10.20 9.13
N GLY A 314 20.12 11.44 8.69
CA GLY A 314 19.10 12.28 8.05
C GLY A 314 18.58 11.67 6.76
N ILE A 315 19.47 11.28 5.84
CA ILE A 315 19.12 10.57 4.59
C ILE A 315 18.37 9.28 4.92
N LEU A 316 18.85 8.50 5.89
CA LEU A 316 18.20 7.25 6.29
C LEU A 316 16.76 7.49 6.77
N GLY A 317 16.56 8.49 7.63
CA GLY A 317 15.25 8.85 8.18
C GLY A 317 14.28 9.44 7.15
N ALA A 318 14.79 10.27 6.25
CA ALA A 318 14.01 10.87 5.17
C ALA A 318 13.59 9.80 4.14
N THR A 319 14.49 8.86 3.81
CA THR A 319 14.19 7.80 2.85
C THR A 319 13.24 6.78 3.50
N VAL A 320 13.61 6.16 4.63
CA VAL A 320 12.79 5.11 5.23
C VAL A 320 11.72 5.72 6.13
N MET A 321 10.63 6.17 5.51
CA MET A 321 9.53 6.79 6.24
C MET A 321 8.69 5.77 7.01
N PRO A 322 8.38 6.00 8.31
CA PRO A 322 7.56 5.07 9.09
C PRO A 322 6.13 4.92 8.56
N HIS A 323 5.52 6.02 8.11
CA HIS A 323 4.13 6.01 7.65
C HIS A 323 3.96 5.25 6.32
N SER A 324 4.99 5.23 5.47
CA SER A 324 4.95 4.51 4.20
C SER A 324 4.94 2.99 4.41
N LEU A 325 5.41 2.48 5.56
CA LEU A 325 5.34 1.04 5.89
C LEU A 325 3.88 0.59 6.09
N PHE A 326 3.04 1.41 6.72
CA PHE A 326 1.61 1.14 6.84
C PHE A 326 0.94 1.14 5.46
N LEU A 327 1.23 2.15 4.65
CA LEU A 327 0.74 2.25 3.28
C LEU A 327 1.08 1.01 2.44
N GLY A 328 2.35 0.60 2.46
CA GLY A 328 2.83 -0.55 1.67
C GLY A 328 2.15 -1.86 2.03
N SER A 329 1.76 -2.03 3.30
CA SER A 329 1.00 -3.21 3.74
C SER A 329 -0.48 -3.18 3.33
N GLY A 330 -1.10 -1.99 3.24
CA GLY A 330 -2.53 -1.86 2.95
C GLY A 330 -2.85 -1.81 1.45
N VAL A 331 -2.07 -1.07 0.66
CA VAL A 331 -2.40 -0.82 -0.77
C VAL A 331 -2.42 -2.12 -1.59
N VAL A 332 -1.55 -3.08 -1.26
CA VAL A 332 -1.48 -4.37 -1.97
C VAL A 332 -2.77 -5.19 -1.86
N GLN A 333 -3.51 -5.05 -0.75
CA GLN A 333 -4.70 -5.87 -0.49
C GLN A 333 -5.81 -5.65 -1.53
N SER A 334 -5.92 -4.44 -2.05
CA SER A 334 -6.86 -4.11 -3.14
C SER A 334 -6.64 -4.97 -4.39
N ARG A 335 -5.38 -5.31 -4.70
CA ARG A 335 -5.01 -6.16 -5.85
C ARG A 335 -5.29 -7.63 -5.59
N LEU A 336 -5.06 -8.12 -4.37
CA LEU A 336 -5.40 -9.50 -4.00
C LEU A 336 -6.91 -9.70 -4.08
N LYS A 337 -7.69 -8.74 -3.57
CA LYS A 337 -9.15 -8.78 -3.66
C LYS A 337 -9.64 -8.77 -5.10
N ASP A 338 -9.07 -7.93 -5.98
CA ASP A 338 -9.44 -7.91 -7.42
C ASP A 338 -9.19 -9.28 -8.08
N PHE A 339 -8.09 -9.94 -7.72
CA PHE A 339 -7.77 -11.29 -8.20
C PHE A 339 -8.79 -12.32 -7.71
N ASP A 340 -9.08 -12.34 -6.41
CA ASP A 340 -10.04 -13.30 -5.82
C ASP A 340 -11.47 -13.10 -6.34
N VAL A 341 -11.88 -11.86 -6.58
CA VAL A 341 -13.18 -11.54 -7.18
C VAL A 341 -13.23 -11.96 -8.65
N THR A 342 -12.15 -11.77 -9.40
CA THR A 342 -12.09 -12.14 -10.83
C THR A 342 -12.13 -13.66 -11.02
N GLU A 343 -11.46 -14.41 -10.16
CA GLU A 343 -11.43 -15.88 -10.21
C GLU A 343 -12.64 -16.53 -9.49
N GLY A 344 -13.50 -15.74 -8.84
CA GLY A 344 -14.72 -16.22 -8.20
C GLY A 344 -14.55 -16.83 -6.80
N TYR A 345 -13.40 -16.63 -6.16
CA TYR A 345 -13.14 -17.10 -4.79
C TYR A 345 -13.88 -16.29 -3.72
N VAL A 346 -14.12 -14.99 -3.97
CA VAL A 346 -14.75 -14.07 -3.00
C VAL A 346 -15.78 -13.17 -3.69
N GLN A 347 -16.89 -12.88 -3.01
CA GLN A 347 -17.89 -11.93 -3.50
C GLN A 347 -17.39 -10.48 -3.42
N SER A 348 -17.70 -9.65 -4.41
CA SER A 348 -17.27 -8.24 -4.49
C SER A 348 -17.70 -7.37 -3.29
N THR A 349 -18.75 -7.78 -2.56
CA THR A 349 -19.36 -7.06 -1.44
C THR A 349 -18.59 -7.12 -0.12
N VAL A 350 -17.61 -8.02 0.01
CA VAL A 350 -16.81 -8.17 1.24
C VAL A 350 -15.89 -6.95 1.41
N PRO A 351 -15.96 -6.16 2.51
CA PRO A 351 -15.08 -5.02 2.70
C PRO A 351 -13.63 -5.45 3.03
N LEU A 352 -12.68 -4.54 2.88
CA LEU A 352 -11.30 -4.76 3.34
C LEU A 352 -11.17 -4.33 4.80
N GLY A 353 -10.31 -5.03 5.56
CA GLY A 353 -9.95 -4.69 6.93
C GLY A 353 -10.54 -5.64 7.98
N SER A 354 -10.60 -5.16 9.22
CA SER A 354 -11.19 -5.91 10.35
C SER A 354 -12.24 -5.10 11.11
N THR A 355 -13.47 -5.62 11.15
CA THR A 355 -14.55 -5.09 12.00
C THR A 355 -14.72 -6.00 13.22
N GLY A 356 -14.66 -5.42 14.42
CA GLY A 356 -14.91 -6.17 15.66
C GLY A 356 -13.87 -7.25 16.01
N GLY A 357 -12.72 -7.28 15.34
CA GLY A 357 -11.65 -8.27 15.55
C GLY A 357 -11.73 -9.49 14.63
N GLU A 358 -12.77 -9.60 13.79
CA GLU A 358 -12.80 -10.58 12.70
C GLU A 358 -12.22 -9.97 11.43
N VAL A 359 -11.43 -10.76 10.68
CA VAL A 359 -10.85 -10.35 9.41
C VAL A 359 -11.91 -10.54 8.33
N GLU A 360 -12.37 -9.45 7.71
CA GLU A 360 -13.48 -9.52 6.75
C GLU A 360 -13.04 -10.16 5.42
N TYR A 361 -11.83 -9.84 4.97
CA TYR A 361 -11.24 -10.40 3.76
C TYR A 361 -9.93 -11.15 4.06
N ARG A 362 -9.94 -12.47 3.84
CA ARG A 362 -8.74 -13.31 3.87
C ARG A 362 -8.34 -13.71 2.46
N PRO A 363 -7.13 -13.37 1.98
CA PRO A 363 -6.73 -13.69 0.62
C PRO A 363 -6.55 -15.19 0.38
N SER A 364 -6.90 -15.66 -0.82
CA SER A 364 -6.69 -17.06 -1.21
C SER A 364 -5.21 -17.40 -1.40
N ILE A 365 -4.85 -18.68 -1.23
CA ILE A 365 -3.49 -19.16 -1.46
C ILE A 365 -3.02 -18.90 -2.91
N GLN A 366 -3.93 -19.01 -3.88
CA GLN A 366 -3.64 -18.73 -5.29
C GLN A 366 -3.36 -17.24 -5.53
N ALA A 367 -4.17 -16.35 -4.94
CA ALA A 367 -3.95 -14.90 -5.02
C ALA A 367 -2.61 -14.50 -4.41
N ILE A 368 -2.29 -15.04 -3.24
CA ILE A 368 -1.04 -14.75 -2.53
C ILE A 368 0.17 -15.17 -3.37
N ARG A 369 0.20 -16.40 -3.89
CA ARG A 369 1.34 -16.91 -4.66
C ARG A 369 1.53 -16.17 -5.99
N SER A 370 0.45 -15.70 -6.59
CA SER A 370 0.47 -15.00 -7.88
C SER A 370 0.76 -13.51 -7.71
N CYS A 371 -0.03 -12.80 -6.91
CA CYS A 371 0.02 -11.35 -6.79
C CYS A 371 1.23 -10.87 -5.99
N MET A 372 1.60 -11.54 -4.89
CA MET A 372 2.68 -11.07 -4.01
C MET A 372 4.00 -10.93 -4.76
N LYS A 373 4.35 -11.89 -5.63
CA LYS A 373 5.58 -11.82 -6.43
C LYS A 373 5.59 -10.63 -7.37
N TYR A 374 4.48 -10.38 -8.06
CA TYR A 374 4.36 -9.23 -8.96
C TYR A 374 4.42 -7.91 -8.19
N SER A 375 3.74 -7.81 -7.05
CA SER A 375 3.76 -6.60 -6.21
C SER A 375 5.16 -6.32 -5.63
N ILE A 376 5.89 -7.35 -5.18
CA ILE A 376 7.27 -7.17 -4.69
C ILE A 376 8.21 -6.73 -5.82
N ILE A 377 8.10 -7.34 -7.01
CA ILE A 377 8.93 -6.98 -8.17
C ILE A 377 8.62 -5.55 -8.62
N GLU A 378 7.34 -5.17 -8.71
CA GLU A 378 6.92 -3.84 -9.14
C GLU A 378 7.34 -2.76 -8.13
N LEU A 379 7.15 -2.99 -6.84
CA LEU A 379 7.68 -2.13 -5.78
C LEU A 379 9.20 -1.98 -5.88
N SER A 380 9.92 -3.10 -5.97
CA SER A 380 11.38 -3.09 -6.00
C SER A 380 11.91 -2.33 -7.21
N LEU A 381 11.29 -2.55 -8.38
CA LEU A 381 11.62 -1.80 -9.58
C LEU A 381 11.31 -0.32 -9.39
N SER A 382 10.13 0.03 -8.87
CA SER A 382 9.71 1.42 -8.72
C SER A 382 10.64 2.22 -7.78
N LEU A 383 10.95 1.68 -6.60
CA LEU A 383 11.88 2.31 -5.65
C LEU A 383 13.32 2.35 -6.20
N PHE A 384 13.78 1.28 -6.85
CA PHE A 384 15.13 1.24 -7.39
C PHE A 384 15.33 2.15 -8.61
N THR A 385 14.31 2.32 -9.46
CA THR A 385 14.46 3.11 -10.69
C THR A 385 14.04 4.56 -10.52
N PHE A 386 13.00 4.86 -9.74
CA PHE A 386 12.48 6.22 -9.62
C PHE A 386 12.96 6.92 -8.35
N ALA A 387 12.77 6.32 -7.18
CA ALA A 387 13.16 6.96 -5.92
C ALA A 387 14.68 7.12 -5.82
N LEU A 388 15.46 6.05 -6.05
CA LEU A 388 16.92 6.14 -6.08
C LEU A 388 17.42 7.12 -7.14
N PHE A 389 16.82 7.11 -8.33
CA PHE A 389 17.23 8.04 -9.40
C PHE A 389 17.02 9.49 -8.98
N VAL A 390 15.85 9.82 -8.42
CA VAL A 390 15.54 11.19 -8.00
C VAL A 390 16.45 11.63 -6.86
N ASN A 391 16.59 10.81 -5.81
CA ASN A 391 17.42 11.15 -4.65
C ASN A 391 18.90 11.32 -5.05
N SER A 392 19.42 10.40 -5.86
CA SER A 392 20.77 10.54 -6.41
C SER A 392 20.92 11.75 -7.34
N ALA A 393 19.91 12.04 -8.18
CA ALA A 393 19.95 13.20 -9.07
C ALA A 393 20.02 14.51 -8.28
N ILE A 394 19.23 14.64 -7.20
CA ILE A 394 19.24 15.81 -6.31
C ILE A 394 20.62 16.00 -5.70
N LEU A 395 21.18 14.94 -5.12
CA LEU A 395 22.49 14.99 -4.49
C LEU A 395 23.60 15.34 -5.50
N ILE A 396 23.57 14.75 -6.70
CA ILE A 396 24.53 15.07 -7.78
C ILE A 396 24.40 16.52 -8.23
N VAL A 397 23.17 17.00 -8.44
CA VAL A 397 22.90 18.39 -8.83
C VAL A 397 23.43 19.34 -7.74
N ALA A 398 23.11 19.07 -6.48
CA ALA A 398 23.57 19.86 -5.34
C ALA A 398 25.09 19.86 -5.22
N GLY A 399 25.74 18.69 -5.23
CA GLY A 399 27.20 18.58 -5.14
C GLY A 399 27.93 19.18 -6.32
N SER A 400 27.36 19.16 -7.51
CA SER A 400 27.95 19.82 -8.69
C SER A 400 27.86 21.35 -8.64
N ALA A 401 26.84 21.89 -7.96
CA ALA A 401 26.52 23.32 -7.96
C ALA A 401 27.00 24.06 -6.70
N LEU A 402 27.10 23.39 -5.55
CA LEU A 402 27.35 24.00 -4.24
C LEU A 402 28.71 23.67 -3.61
N TYR A 403 29.32 22.53 -3.95
CA TYR A 403 30.47 22.02 -3.19
C TYR A 403 31.68 22.96 -3.19
N ASP A 404 31.98 23.62 -4.32
CA ASP A 404 33.14 24.52 -4.45
C ASP A 404 32.82 25.98 -4.11
N VAL A 405 31.59 26.28 -3.62
CA VAL A 405 31.15 27.65 -3.33
C VAL A 405 31.43 28.01 -1.87
N PRO A 406 32.19 29.08 -1.55
CA PRO A 406 32.39 29.52 -0.18
C PRO A 406 31.05 29.95 0.43
N GLY A 407 30.61 29.24 1.48
CA GLY A 407 29.28 29.38 2.09
C GLY A 407 28.27 28.29 1.70
N GLY A 408 28.66 27.31 0.87
CA GLY A 408 27.82 26.18 0.46
C GLY A 408 27.46 25.20 1.58
N ALA A 409 28.13 25.26 2.74
CA ALA A 409 27.85 24.38 3.88
C ALA A 409 26.47 24.61 4.52
N SER A 410 25.86 25.79 4.34
CA SER A 410 24.47 26.07 4.73
C SER A 410 23.55 26.04 3.51
N ALA A 411 23.58 24.93 2.75
CA ALA A 411 22.75 24.78 1.56
C ALA A 411 21.30 24.53 1.93
N ASP A 412 20.48 25.57 1.77
CA ASP A 412 19.03 25.48 1.82
C ASP A 412 18.44 25.33 0.40
N LEU A 413 17.17 24.94 0.32
CA LEU A 413 16.44 24.85 -0.96
C LEU A 413 16.46 26.17 -1.75
N PHE A 414 16.54 27.32 -1.07
CA PHE A 414 16.66 28.64 -1.71
C PHE A 414 18.02 28.83 -2.38
N GLY A 415 19.09 28.41 -1.71
CA GLY A 415 20.47 28.45 -2.20
C GLY A 415 20.61 27.68 -3.50
N ILE A 416 20.11 26.44 -3.56
CA ILE A 416 20.09 25.66 -4.80
C ILE A 416 19.35 26.37 -5.91
N HIS A 417 18.13 26.84 -5.65
CA HIS A 417 17.36 27.49 -6.70
C HIS A 417 18.08 28.72 -7.27
N LYS A 418 18.68 29.54 -6.39
CA LYS A 418 19.45 30.72 -6.80
C LYS A 418 20.68 30.33 -7.64
N LEU A 419 21.40 29.29 -7.23
CA LEU A 419 22.58 28.80 -7.95
C LEU A 419 22.23 28.14 -9.28
N LEU A 420 21.15 27.35 -9.33
CA LEU A 420 20.64 26.81 -10.60
C LEU A 420 20.24 27.92 -11.56
N SER A 421 19.63 28.99 -11.04
CA SER A 421 19.25 30.15 -11.85
C SER A 421 20.45 30.93 -12.38
N SER A 422 21.54 31.04 -11.62
CA SER A 422 22.73 31.81 -12.01
C SER A 422 23.73 31.00 -12.84
N SER A 423 23.91 29.73 -12.52
CA SER A 423 24.97 28.88 -13.05
C SER A 423 24.53 28.04 -14.25
N ILE A 424 23.24 27.66 -14.33
CA ILE A 424 22.71 26.84 -15.42
C ILE A 424 21.76 27.66 -16.30
N SER A 425 20.56 27.99 -15.79
CA SER A 425 19.58 28.82 -16.48
C SER A 425 18.39 29.13 -15.58
N LYS A 426 17.66 30.21 -15.90
CA LYS A 426 16.35 30.50 -15.27
C LYS A 426 15.33 29.36 -15.46
N GLY A 427 15.43 28.61 -16.57
CA GLY A 427 14.57 27.45 -16.84
C GLY A 427 14.82 26.30 -15.87
N ALA A 428 16.08 26.00 -15.54
CA ALA A 428 16.44 24.95 -14.59
C ALA A 428 15.89 25.23 -13.19
N ALA A 429 15.95 26.49 -12.75
CA ALA A 429 15.41 26.94 -11.48
C ALA A 429 13.87 26.82 -11.41
N LEU A 430 13.17 27.19 -12.49
CA LEU A 430 11.71 27.01 -12.60
C LEU A 430 11.34 25.52 -12.52
N VAL A 431 12.05 24.67 -13.27
CA VAL A 431 11.85 23.22 -13.28
C VAL A 431 12.07 22.62 -11.90
N PHE A 432 13.07 23.11 -11.15
CA PHE A 432 13.32 22.69 -9.75
C PHE A 432 12.16 23.07 -8.83
N ALA A 433 11.72 24.33 -8.87
CA ALA A 433 10.61 24.80 -8.03
C ALA A 433 9.29 24.08 -8.37
N LEU A 434 9.03 23.80 -9.65
CA LEU A 434 7.86 23.03 -10.07
C LEU A 434 7.94 21.57 -9.58
N ALA A 435 9.08 20.91 -9.70
CA ALA A 435 9.28 19.56 -9.20
C ALA A 435 9.05 19.48 -7.68
N LEU A 436 9.56 20.46 -6.92
CA LEU A 436 9.36 20.57 -5.48
C LEU A 436 7.88 20.74 -5.10
N LEU A 437 7.13 21.56 -5.85
CA LEU A 437 5.69 21.75 -5.63
C LEU A 437 4.90 20.46 -5.89
N LEU A 438 5.17 19.79 -7.02
CA LEU A 438 4.50 18.54 -7.40
C LEU A 438 4.81 17.40 -6.40
N SER A 439 6.05 17.33 -5.93
CA SER A 439 6.49 16.42 -4.88
C SER A 439 5.69 16.61 -3.58
N GLY A 440 5.55 17.86 -3.11
CA GLY A 440 4.77 18.18 -1.91
C GLY A 440 3.30 17.74 -2.03
N ILE A 441 2.63 18.10 -3.14
CA ILE A 441 1.23 17.70 -3.39
C ILE A 441 1.09 16.17 -3.36
N SER A 442 2.03 15.45 -3.97
CA SER A 442 2.00 13.99 -4.05
C SER A 442 2.21 13.33 -2.68
N ALA A 443 3.18 13.80 -1.91
CA ALA A 443 3.47 13.32 -0.55
C ALA A 443 2.29 13.52 0.40
N GLY A 444 1.56 14.63 0.24
CA GLY A 444 0.38 14.93 1.05
C GLY A 444 -0.75 13.94 0.92
N ILE A 445 -1.00 13.46 -0.30
CA ILE A 445 -2.04 12.45 -0.50
C ILE A 445 -1.63 11.13 0.16
N VAL A 446 -0.37 10.73 0.01
CA VAL A 446 0.16 9.53 0.66
C VAL A 446 0.07 9.62 2.19
N CYS A 447 0.42 10.77 2.75
CA CYS A 447 0.35 11.05 4.18
C CYS A 447 -1.08 10.84 4.73
N THR A 448 -2.10 11.31 4.00
CA THR A 448 -3.49 11.09 4.41
C THR A 448 -3.95 9.64 4.35
N MET A 449 -3.51 8.89 3.34
CA MET A 449 -3.83 7.47 3.22
C MET A 449 -3.18 6.65 4.32
N ALA A 450 -1.88 6.89 4.55
CA ALA A 450 -1.14 6.24 5.63
C ALA A 450 -1.77 6.56 6.99
N GLY A 451 -2.15 7.83 7.20
CA GLY A 451 -2.90 8.22 8.37
C GLY A 451 -4.16 7.40 8.54
N GLN A 452 -5.05 7.38 7.54
CA GLN A 452 -6.31 6.65 7.62
C GLN A 452 -6.10 5.19 8.04
N MET A 453 -5.13 4.52 7.43
CA MET A 453 -4.75 3.15 7.81
C MET A 453 -4.28 3.04 9.27
N VAL A 454 -3.54 4.02 9.78
CA VAL A 454 -3.09 4.04 11.18
C VAL A 454 -4.25 4.24 12.16
N SER A 455 -5.15 5.20 11.94
CA SER A 455 -6.25 5.45 12.89
C SER A 455 -7.35 4.40 12.83
N GLU A 456 -7.69 3.94 11.63
CA GLU A 456 -8.65 2.85 11.47
C GLU A 456 -8.05 1.53 11.96
N GLY A 457 -6.78 1.24 11.63
CA GLY A 457 -6.15 -0.01 12.01
C GLY A 457 -5.80 -0.12 13.50
N MET A 458 -5.24 0.93 14.12
CA MET A 458 -4.85 0.88 15.53
C MET A 458 -6.01 1.21 16.47
N LEU A 459 -6.81 2.23 16.15
CA LEU A 459 -7.88 2.73 17.03
C LEU A 459 -9.30 2.35 16.61
N ASN A 460 -9.52 1.79 15.41
CA ASN A 460 -10.85 1.63 14.80
C ASN A 460 -11.64 2.95 14.79
N TRP A 461 -10.93 4.07 14.61
CA TRP A 461 -11.54 5.38 14.52
C TRP A 461 -11.69 5.78 13.06
N SER A 462 -12.90 5.65 12.52
CA SER A 462 -13.22 6.07 11.15
C SER A 462 -13.54 7.56 11.10
N ILE A 463 -12.66 8.37 10.49
CA ILE A 463 -12.90 9.79 10.20
C ILE A 463 -12.88 9.96 8.69
N LYS A 464 -13.75 10.81 8.14
CA LYS A 464 -13.71 11.16 6.71
C LYS A 464 -12.31 11.68 6.32
N PRO A 465 -11.68 11.18 5.24
CA PRO A 465 -10.32 11.57 4.85
C PRO A 465 -10.06 13.06 4.70
N TRP A 466 -11.02 13.81 4.15
CA TRP A 466 -10.89 15.27 4.05
C TRP A 466 -10.83 15.97 5.43
N LEU A 467 -11.64 15.51 6.39
CA LEU A 467 -11.69 16.10 7.72
C LEU A 467 -10.41 15.79 8.47
N ARG A 468 -9.92 14.55 8.34
CA ARG A 468 -8.61 14.18 8.87
C ARG A 468 -7.50 15.05 8.28
N ARG A 469 -7.43 15.16 6.95
CA ARG A 469 -6.41 15.97 6.28
C ARG A 469 -6.48 17.42 6.76
N LEU A 470 -7.67 17.99 6.90
CA LEU A 470 -7.83 19.34 7.43
C LEU A 470 -7.28 19.46 8.87
N ILE A 471 -7.54 18.48 9.74
CA ILE A 471 -7.03 18.46 11.12
C ILE A 471 -5.50 18.35 11.13
N THR A 472 -4.92 17.35 10.46
CA THR A 472 -3.46 17.16 10.44
C THR A 472 -2.77 18.36 9.82
N ARG A 473 -3.34 18.91 8.74
CA ARG A 473 -2.83 20.09 8.04
C ARG A 473 -2.92 21.35 8.90
N SER A 474 -3.97 21.51 9.70
CA SER A 474 -4.06 22.62 10.63
C SER A 474 -2.98 22.52 11.72
N ILE A 475 -2.73 21.30 12.23
CA ILE A 475 -1.70 21.05 13.25
C ILE A 475 -0.29 21.31 12.70
N SER A 476 -0.02 21.01 11.43
CA SER A 476 1.30 21.24 10.80
C SER A 476 1.50 22.69 10.32
N ILE A 477 0.46 23.35 9.83
CA ILE A 477 0.55 24.73 9.31
C ILE A 477 0.76 25.75 10.42
N ILE A 478 0.07 25.62 11.56
CA ILE A 478 0.18 26.58 12.67
C ILE A 478 1.65 26.81 13.09
N PRO A 479 2.44 25.78 13.47
CA PRO A 479 3.84 25.98 13.83
C PRO A 479 4.67 26.50 12.65
N SER A 480 4.39 26.03 11.43
CA SER A 480 5.09 26.48 10.22
C SER A 480 4.89 27.98 9.96
N ILE A 481 3.67 28.50 10.14
CA ILE A 481 3.36 29.94 10.01
C ILE A 481 4.06 30.75 11.10
N ILE A 482 4.03 30.28 12.34
CA ILE A 482 4.68 30.96 13.48
C ILE A 482 6.18 31.09 13.21
N ILE A 483 6.83 30.00 12.79
CA ILE A 483 8.26 29.97 12.49
C ILE A 483 8.58 30.85 11.28
N ALA A 484 7.76 30.78 10.22
CA ALA A 484 7.92 31.63 9.04
C ALA A 484 7.81 33.13 9.38
N ALA A 485 6.90 33.50 10.29
CA ALA A 485 6.68 34.89 10.69
C ALA A 485 7.77 35.40 11.66
N ALA A 486 8.25 34.55 12.57
CA ALA A 486 9.21 34.93 13.61
C ALA A 486 10.67 34.86 13.15
N VAL A 487 11.05 33.83 12.41
CA VAL A 487 12.46 33.53 12.05
C VAL A 487 12.70 33.64 10.54
N GLY A 488 11.68 33.40 9.72
CA GLY A 488 11.79 33.48 8.25
C GLY A 488 12.40 32.23 7.63
N LYS A 489 13.22 32.39 6.59
CA LYS A 489 13.73 31.30 5.73
C LYS A 489 14.55 30.26 6.49
N GLU A 490 15.52 30.71 7.28
CA GLU A 490 16.41 29.82 8.05
C GLU A 490 15.65 28.97 9.07
N GLY A 491 14.60 29.54 9.68
CA GLY A 491 13.76 28.81 10.63
C GLY A 491 12.98 27.67 9.96
N LEU A 492 12.45 27.91 8.76
CA LEU A 492 11.72 26.89 8.00
C LEU A 492 12.63 25.75 7.54
N ASP A 493 13.84 26.06 7.07
CA ASP A 493 14.81 25.05 6.63
C ASP A 493 15.29 24.16 7.79
N LYS A 494 15.56 24.77 8.96
CA LYS A 494 15.83 24.03 10.20
C LYS A 494 14.65 23.16 10.65
N THR A 495 13.42 23.63 10.44
CA THR A 495 12.22 22.86 10.76
C THR A 495 12.09 21.64 9.83
N LEU A 496 12.39 21.82 8.55
CA LEU A 496 12.35 20.78 7.52
C LEU A 496 13.38 19.67 7.78
N THR A 497 14.59 20.02 8.23
CA THR A 497 15.62 19.03 8.61
C THR A 497 15.30 18.37 9.95
N ALA A 498 14.82 19.13 10.93
CA ALA A 498 14.40 18.60 12.23
C ALA A 498 13.25 17.58 12.11
N SER A 499 12.31 17.78 11.19
CA SER A 499 11.25 16.79 10.96
C SER A 499 11.80 15.44 10.50
N GLN A 500 12.86 15.42 9.68
CA GLN A 500 13.49 14.17 9.22
C GLN A 500 14.19 13.43 10.36
N VAL A 501 14.82 14.16 11.27
CA VAL A 501 15.42 13.58 12.49
C VAL A 501 14.33 12.91 13.34
N VAL A 502 13.19 13.55 13.51
CA VAL A 502 12.03 12.97 14.23
C VAL A 502 11.54 11.69 13.56
N LEU A 503 11.43 11.67 12.21
CA LEU A 503 11.07 10.47 11.46
C LEU A 503 12.07 9.33 11.69
N SER A 504 13.38 9.64 11.62
CA SER A 504 14.45 8.68 11.84
C SER A 504 14.34 8.03 13.22
N VAL A 505 14.11 8.83 14.27
CA VAL A 505 13.96 8.35 15.65
C VAL A 505 12.73 7.46 15.83
N ILE A 506 11.64 7.71 15.12
CA ILE A 506 10.39 6.93 15.20
C ILE A 506 10.51 5.59 14.45
N LEU A 507 11.31 5.54 13.40
CA LEU A 507 11.42 4.39 12.49
C LEU A 507 11.71 3.04 13.19
N PRO A 508 12.66 2.91 14.12
CA PRO A 508 12.92 1.64 14.81
C PRO A 508 11.67 1.07 15.52
N PHE A 509 10.85 1.95 16.11
CA PHE A 509 9.66 1.55 16.85
C PHE A 509 8.55 1.04 15.93
N VAL A 510 8.37 1.66 14.76
CA VAL A 510 7.35 1.27 13.78
C VAL A 510 7.78 0.03 12.99
N SER A 511 9.07 -0.12 12.69
CA SER A 511 9.61 -1.26 11.94
C SER A 511 9.81 -2.52 12.79
N ALA A 512 9.95 -2.41 14.12
CA ALA A 512 10.10 -3.57 15.00
C ALA A 512 8.91 -4.56 14.95
N PRO A 513 7.64 -4.13 15.08
CA PRO A 513 6.48 -5.02 14.94
C PRO A 513 6.41 -5.71 13.57
N LEU A 514 6.76 -5.00 12.49
CA LEU A 514 6.79 -5.56 11.14
C LEU A 514 7.75 -6.76 11.04
N ILE A 515 8.97 -6.59 11.54
CA ILE A 515 9.98 -7.66 11.53
C ILE A 515 9.54 -8.80 12.43
N TRP A 516 9.02 -8.49 13.62
CA TRP A 516 8.47 -9.49 14.54
C TRP A 516 7.41 -10.35 13.85
N PHE A 517 6.37 -9.75 13.28
CA PHE A 517 5.29 -10.51 12.64
C PHE A 517 5.77 -11.37 11.48
N THR A 518 6.72 -10.86 10.69
CA THR A 518 7.23 -11.57 9.50
C THR A 518 8.18 -12.73 9.83
N CYS A 519 8.74 -12.74 11.04
CA CYS A 519 9.65 -13.78 11.55
C CYS A 519 8.94 -14.94 12.27
N PHE A 520 7.66 -14.85 12.63
CA PHE A 520 6.96 -15.93 13.34
C PHE A 520 5.90 -16.63 12.48
N ASN A 521 5.95 -17.98 12.49
CA ASN A 521 4.93 -18.81 11.84
C ASN A 521 3.53 -18.57 12.42
N LYS A 522 3.42 -18.19 13.70
CA LYS A 522 2.14 -17.97 14.38
C LYS A 522 1.25 -16.92 13.69
N TYR A 523 1.87 -15.89 13.10
CA TYR A 523 1.15 -14.79 12.45
C TYR A 523 1.10 -14.95 10.93
N MET A 524 2.13 -15.54 10.33
CA MET A 524 2.23 -15.78 8.90
C MET A 524 1.64 -17.14 8.50
N THR A 525 0.36 -17.38 8.77
CA THR A 525 -0.34 -18.62 8.37
C THR A 525 -1.56 -18.33 7.52
N VAL A 526 -1.69 -19.06 6.42
CA VAL A 526 -2.86 -19.03 5.55
C VAL A 526 -3.65 -20.33 5.74
N PRO A 527 -4.96 -20.28 6.02
CA PRO A 527 -5.79 -21.48 5.99
C PRO A 527 -5.91 -21.97 4.54
N ALA A 528 -5.61 -23.25 4.31
CA ALA A 528 -5.84 -23.93 3.05
C ALA A 528 -6.86 -25.05 3.29
N GLU A 529 -7.95 -25.02 2.52
CA GLU A 529 -8.89 -26.13 2.47
C GLU A 529 -8.29 -27.22 1.58
N GLN A 530 -8.00 -28.39 2.16
CA GLN A 530 -7.73 -29.59 1.38
C GLN A 530 -8.96 -30.51 1.49
N THR A 531 -9.56 -30.85 0.36
CA THR A 531 -10.59 -31.88 0.31
C THR A 531 -9.89 -33.24 0.41
N SER A 532 -9.96 -33.90 1.56
CA SER A 532 -9.50 -35.29 1.70
C SER A 532 -10.43 -36.20 0.90
N GLU A 533 -9.89 -37.03 0.00
CA GLU A 533 -10.64 -37.95 -0.87
C GLU A 533 -11.32 -39.14 -0.14
N GLY A 534 -11.38 -39.13 1.19
CA GLY A 534 -11.80 -40.31 1.98
C GLY A 534 -13.08 -40.19 2.79
N ASP A 535 -13.36 -39.02 3.35
CA ASP A 535 -14.55 -38.76 4.18
C ASP A 535 -14.81 -37.25 4.12
N GLY A 536 -16.06 -36.82 4.00
CA GLY A 536 -16.46 -35.43 3.72
C GLY A 536 -16.15 -34.39 4.82
N GLU A 537 -15.14 -34.60 5.65
CA GLU A 537 -14.62 -33.62 6.60
C GLU A 537 -13.60 -32.69 5.90
N VAL A 538 -13.92 -31.39 5.87
CA VAL A 538 -13.01 -30.35 5.37
C VAL A 538 -11.98 -30.06 6.46
N GLU A 539 -10.80 -30.68 6.39
CA GLU A 539 -9.68 -30.30 7.26
C GLU A 539 -9.06 -28.97 6.77
N VAL A 540 -9.06 -27.96 7.65
CA VAL A 540 -8.41 -26.67 7.39
C VAL A 540 -6.95 -26.76 7.80
N GLU A 541 -6.07 -27.08 6.85
CA GLU A 541 -4.63 -27.11 7.07
C GLU A 541 -4.07 -25.67 7.10
N LYS A 542 -3.19 -25.36 8.06
CA LYS A 542 -2.56 -24.03 8.15
C LYS A 542 -1.18 -24.05 7.49
N ILE A 543 -1.06 -23.40 6.33
CA ILE A 543 0.22 -23.29 5.61
C ILE A 543 1.00 -22.09 6.16
N GLY A 544 2.18 -22.36 6.73
CA GLY A 544 3.12 -21.33 7.18
C GLY A 544 3.84 -20.63 6.02
N MET A 545 3.77 -19.30 5.99
CA MET A 545 4.41 -18.43 4.98
C MET A 545 5.50 -17.52 5.57
N ARG A 546 6.14 -17.93 6.67
CA ARG A 546 7.22 -17.16 7.30
C ARG A 546 8.36 -16.85 6.32
N ASN A 547 9.09 -15.79 6.61
CA ASN A 547 10.35 -15.51 5.91
C ASN A 547 11.35 -16.66 5.99
N HIS A 548 12.16 -16.77 4.93
CA HIS A 548 13.34 -17.60 5.00
C HIS A 548 14.24 -17.12 6.14
N TRP A 549 14.96 -18.04 6.80
CA TRP A 549 15.78 -17.71 7.97
C TRP A 549 16.84 -16.65 7.65
N ALA A 550 17.47 -16.74 6.47
CA ALA A 550 18.46 -15.76 6.02
C ALA A 550 17.85 -14.35 5.86
N LEU A 551 16.64 -14.25 5.28
CA LEU A 551 15.95 -12.97 5.14
C LEU A 551 15.58 -12.38 6.50
N SER A 552 15.20 -13.22 7.46
CA SER A 552 14.91 -12.80 8.83
C SER A 552 16.15 -12.24 9.52
N ILE A 553 17.31 -12.90 9.37
CA ILE A 553 18.59 -12.40 9.91
C ILE A 553 18.94 -11.05 9.29
N ILE A 554 18.85 -10.91 7.96
CA ILE A 554 19.12 -9.65 7.27
C ILE A 554 18.20 -8.54 7.77
N ALA A 555 16.89 -8.82 7.91
CA ALA A 555 15.93 -7.83 8.41
C ALA A 555 16.26 -7.36 9.83
N VAL A 556 16.63 -8.29 10.72
CA VAL A 556 17.05 -7.95 12.09
C VAL A 556 18.35 -7.15 12.10
N LEU A 557 19.32 -7.50 11.25
CA LEU A 557 20.57 -6.75 11.12
C LEU A 557 20.35 -5.32 10.61
N VAL A 558 19.49 -5.16 9.59
CA VAL A 558 19.11 -3.85 9.07
C VAL A 558 18.42 -3.02 10.16
N TRP A 559 17.48 -3.62 10.88
CA TRP A 559 16.83 -2.93 12.00
C TRP A 559 17.79 -2.53 13.11
N LEU A 560 18.72 -3.42 13.48
CA LEU A 560 19.74 -3.12 14.48
C LEU A 560 20.62 -1.96 14.02
N LEU A 561 21.06 -1.96 12.75
CA LEU A 561 21.83 -0.88 12.16
C LEU A 561 21.07 0.45 12.21
N ILE A 562 19.79 0.46 11.81
CA ILE A 562 18.92 1.64 11.88
C ILE A 562 18.78 2.13 13.33
N ALA A 563 18.59 1.22 14.29
CA ALA A 563 18.48 1.57 15.70
C ALA A 563 19.79 2.17 16.25
N VAL A 564 20.94 1.58 15.94
CA VAL A 564 22.25 2.08 16.37
C VAL A 564 22.54 3.46 15.76
N MET A 565 22.27 3.64 14.47
CA MET A 565 22.43 4.93 13.79
C MET A 565 21.55 6.02 14.42
N ASN A 566 20.31 5.69 14.78
CA ASN A 566 19.41 6.62 15.46
C ASN A 566 19.84 6.97 16.88
N ILE A 567 20.37 5.99 17.64
CA ILE A 567 20.93 6.26 18.96
C ILE A 567 22.16 7.18 18.82
N ALA A 568 23.04 6.92 17.85
CA ALA A 568 24.18 7.78 17.59
C ALA A 568 23.76 9.21 17.21
N LEU A 569 22.73 9.35 16.36
CA LEU A 569 22.14 10.64 15.98
C LEU A 569 21.64 11.41 17.21
N LEU A 570 20.86 10.76 18.09
CA LEU A 570 20.35 11.39 19.32
C LEU A 570 21.47 11.85 20.24
N VAL A 571 22.55 11.05 20.35
CA VAL A 571 23.73 11.43 21.14
C VAL A 571 24.45 12.62 20.51
N LEU A 572 24.63 12.66 19.19
CA LEU A 572 25.27 13.78 18.49
C LEU A 572 24.47 15.08 18.63
N VAL A 573 23.14 15.00 18.47
CA VAL A 573 22.22 16.12 18.70
C VAL A 573 22.28 16.58 20.15
N GLY A 574 22.24 15.65 21.11
CA GLY A 574 22.35 15.96 22.54
C GLY A 574 23.68 16.59 22.96
N LEU A 575 24.75 16.32 22.21
CA LEU A 575 26.08 16.92 22.41
C LEU A 575 26.27 18.27 21.69
N GLY A 576 25.26 18.75 20.95
CA GLY A 576 25.33 20.01 20.18
C GLY A 576 26.32 19.95 19.02
N LYS A 577 26.63 18.75 18.51
CA LYS A 577 27.50 18.52 17.34
C LYS A 577 26.69 18.24 16.06
N ALA A 578 25.44 18.69 16.05
CA ALA A 578 24.47 18.53 14.97
C ALA A 578 24.26 19.86 14.24
#